data_AF-A0A161PCZ3-F1
#
_entry.id   AF-A0A161PCZ3-F1
#
_cell.length_a   1.000
_cell.length_b   1.000
_cell.length_c   1.000
_cell.angle_alpha   90.00
_cell.angle_beta   90.00
_cell.angle_gamma   90.00
#
_symmetry.space_group_name_H-M   'P 1'
#
loop_
_entity.id
_entity.type
_entity.pdbx_description
1 polymer ?
#
loop_
_entity_poly.entity_id
_entity_poly.type
_entity_poly.pdbx_seq_one_letter_code
_entity_poly.pdbx_strand_id
1 'polypeptide(L)'
;MTKFPFTNLRDEIETLTKTYRESSTLRPEVLFRDFLPTGYRFTTLTSVDGRFVDLAIFAKVHLGMIVTLYDDLADHPRYYNPELLQHLYKLNVGIDHVPARSLALQDQKVFNLARYLFQRLALLLQHFPHHKELFPVLRFDLEQFYISNKYSELMTKFPAVRNLTESRLLGPYNMGMVAAGTMDLMASSGFDSRELGTCREIFILGQRAGRISNLLFTLRREISEGDLTNEILMTSSENYQNPLHQEFADILTKLQNQGIQTFSTAQYATGLQALNQLHQNLEGQI
;
A
#
# COMPACT_ATOMS: atom_id res chain seq x y z
N MET A 1 30.93 -3.32 3.92
CA MET A 1 29.73 -4.16 3.72
C MET A 1 28.80 -3.92 4.89
N THR A 2 27.74 -3.14 4.69
CA THR A 2 26.66 -3.01 5.68
C THR A 2 26.00 -4.38 5.79
N LYS A 3 26.12 -5.07 6.93
CA LYS A 3 25.38 -6.33 7.14
C LYS A 3 23.90 -5.99 7.10
N PHE A 4 23.15 -6.63 6.21
CA PHE A 4 21.70 -6.52 6.20
C PHE A 4 21.15 -6.97 7.55
N PRO A 5 20.01 -6.42 8.00
CA PRO A 5 19.44 -6.76 9.29
C PRO A 5 18.92 -8.20 9.36
N PHE A 6 18.91 -8.94 8.25
CA PHE A 6 18.43 -10.31 8.18
C PHE A 6 19.18 -11.16 7.14
N THR A 7 19.16 -12.48 7.35
CA THR A 7 19.82 -13.48 6.49
C THR A 7 18.88 -14.13 5.48
N ASN A 8 17.57 -14.12 5.73
CA ASN A 8 16.55 -14.74 4.86
C ASN A 8 15.24 -13.93 4.90
N LEU A 9 14.85 -13.35 3.77
CA LEU A 9 13.63 -12.54 3.66
C LEU A 9 12.36 -13.32 4.03
N ARG A 10 12.28 -14.61 3.67
CA ARG A 10 11.08 -15.42 3.90
C ARG A 10 10.84 -15.62 5.39
N ASP A 11 11.88 -15.96 6.14
CA ASP A 11 11.78 -16.22 7.58
C ASP A 11 11.37 -14.96 8.37
N GLU A 12 11.86 -13.79 7.92
CA GLU A 12 11.47 -12.49 8.45
C GLU A 12 9.99 -12.17 8.19
N ILE A 13 9.50 -12.42 6.96
CA ILE A 13 8.08 -12.24 6.63
C ILE A 13 7.20 -13.19 7.43
N GLU A 14 7.62 -14.43 7.63
CA GLU A 14 6.89 -15.40 8.46
C GLU A 14 6.81 -14.94 9.93
N THR A 15 7.91 -14.45 10.48
CA THR A 15 7.97 -13.90 11.84
C THR A 15 7.09 -12.66 11.99
N LEU A 16 7.14 -11.76 11.00
CA LEU A 16 6.33 -10.56 10.98
C LEU A 16 4.84 -10.88 10.84
N THR A 17 4.48 -11.86 10.01
CA THR A 17 3.10 -12.32 9.84
C THR A 17 2.53 -12.86 11.15
N LYS A 18 3.31 -13.66 11.91
CA LYS A 18 2.89 -14.14 13.23
C LYS A 18 2.65 -12.97 14.19
N THR A 19 3.58 -12.01 14.24
CA THR A 19 3.46 -10.80 15.07
C THR A 19 2.18 -10.00 14.72
N TYR A 20 1.87 -9.87 13.43
CA TYR A 20 0.64 -9.22 12.97
C TYR A 20 -0.59 -9.98 13.48
N ARG A 21 -0.61 -11.30 13.28
CA ARG A 21 -1.74 -12.19 13.60
C ARG A 21 -2.05 -12.28 15.09
N GLU A 22 -1.06 -12.05 15.96
CA GLU A 22 -1.27 -11.95 17.40
C GLU A 22 -2.10 -10.72 17.81
N SER A 23 -2.10 -9.67 16.97
CA SER A 23 -2.83 -8.42 17.23
C SER A 23 -4.10 -8.25 16.37
N SER A 24 -4.12 -8.83 15.16
CA SER A 24 -5.27 -8.77 14.23
C SER A 24 -5.42 -10.08 13.45
N THR A 25 -6.62 -10.68 13.49
CA THR A 25 -6.92 -11.95 12.81
C THR A 25 -7.76 -11.77 11.55
N LEU A 26 -7.98 -10.53 11.10
CA LEU A 26 -8.96 -10.18 10.06
C LEU A 26 -8.59 -10.71 8.68
N ARG A 27 -7.29 -10.69 8.36
CA ARG A 27 -6.78 -11.07 7.06
C ARG A 27 -6.06 -12.40 7.08
N PRO A 28 -6.24 -13.25 6.06
CA PRO A 28 -5.57 -14.54 5.97
C PRO A 28 -4.07 -14.36 5.78
N GLU A 29 -3.28 -15.34 6.24
CA GLU A 29 -1.81 -15.25 6.18
C GLU A 29 -1.26 -15.16 4.76
N VAL A 30 -1.97 -15.72 3.77
CA VAL A 30 -1.60 -15.69 2.34
C VAL A 30 -1.46 -14.25 1.81
N LEU A 31 -2.22 -13.29 2.35
CA LEU A 31 -2.06 -11.87 2.02
C LEU A 31 -0.63 -11.40 2.35
N PHE A 32 -0.15 -11.75 3.54
CA PHE A 32 1.11 -11.26 4.07
C PHE A 32 2.32 -12.08 3.61
N ARG A 33 2.17 -13.40 3.51
CA ARG A 33 3.26 -14.33 3.18
C ARG A 33 3.51 -14.45 1.68
N ASP A 34 2.46 -14.34 0.89
CA ASP A 34 2.51 -14.64 -0.54
C ASP A 34 2.16 -13.42 -1.38
N PHE A 35 0.99 -12.82 -1.18
CA PHE A 35 0.51 -11.72 -2.03
C PHE A 35 1.39 -10.47 -1.96
N LEU A 36 1.59 -9.89 -0.77
CA LEU A 36 2.38 -8.67 -0.59
C LEU A 36 3.82 -8.82 -1.12
N PRO A 37 4.65 -9.79 -0.67
CA PRO A 37 6.02 -9.89 -1.13
C PRO A 37 6.12 -10.20 -2.63
N THR A 38 5.22 -11.01 -3.18
CA THR A 38 5.21 -11.32 -4.63
C THR A 38 4.81 -10.08 -5.45
N GLY A 39 3.74 -9.40 -5.05
CA GLY A 39 3.28 -8.19 -5.71
C GLY A 39 4.31 -7.05 -5.67
N TYR A 40 4.96 -6.86 -4.52
CA TYR A 40 6.06 -5.90 -4.41
C TYR A 40 7.28 -6.29 -5.23
N ARG A 41 7.59 -7.58 -5.37
CA ARG A 41 8.67 -8.03 -6.26
C ARG A 41 8.38 -7.70 -7.71
N PHE A 42 7.15 -7.93 -8.20
CA PHE A 42 6.77 -7.57 -9.57
C PHE A 42 6.85 -6.07 -9.85
N THR A 43 6.51 -5.25 -8.85
CA THR A 43 6.45 -3.79 -9.00
C THR A 43 7.72 -3.07 -8.53
N THR A 44 8.76 -3.79 -8.13
CA THR A 44 10.04 -3.18 -7.74
C THR A 44 10.71 -2.53 -8.95
N LEU A 45 11.10 -1.26 -8.82
CA LEU A 45 11.74 -0.54 -9.91
C LEU A 45 13.06 -1.19 -10.32
N THR A 46 13.34 -1.21 -11.63
CA THR A 46 14.57 -1.83 -12.16
C THR A 46 15.85 -1.06 -11.83
N SER A 47 15.70 0.12 -11.24
CA SER A 47 16.78 0.97 -10.75
C SER A 47 17.23 0.65 -9.33
N VAL A 48 16.45 -0.14 -8.59
CA VAL A 48 16.82 -0.59 -7.25
C VAL A 48 18.09 -1.44 -7.36
N ASP A 49 19.13 -1.05 -6.62
CA ASP A 49 20.39 -1.80 -6.59
C ASP A 49 20.11 -3.23 -6.13
N GLY A 50 20.65 -4.22 -6.85
CA GLY A 50 20.46 -5.64 -6.55
C GLY A 50 20.77 -6.02 -5.09
N ARG A 51 21.65 -5.27 -4.42
CA ARG A 51 21.96 -5.45 -3.00
C ARG A 51 20.78 -5.08 -2.10
N PHE A 52 19.96 -4.09 -2.47
CA PHE A 52 18.85 -3.59 -1.67
C PHE A 52 17.50 -4.21 -2.01
N VAL A 53 17.35 -5.00 -3.08
CA VAL A 53 16.06 -5.54 -3.55
C VAL A 53 15.27 -6.23 -2.44
N ASP A 54 15.87 -7.18 -1.72
CA ASP A 54 15.15 -7.91 -0.67
C ASP A 54 14.82 -7.00 0.54
N LEU A 55 15.70 -6.03 0.85
CA LEU A 55 15.44 -5.04 1.90
C LEU A 55 14.29 -4.09 1.52
N ALA A 56 14.23 -3.66 0.26
CA ALA A 56 13.16 -2.83 -0.29
C ALA A 56 11.83 -3.58 -0.28
N ILE A 57 11.81 -4.85 -0.70
CA ILE A 57 10.61 -5.69 -0.62
C ILE A 57 10.17 -5.85 0.84
N PHE A 58 11.08 -6.14 1.77
CA PHE A 58 10.72 -6.29 3.18
C PHE A 58 10.15 -5.01 3.79
N ALA A 59 10.75 -3.86 3.48
CA ALA A 59 10.24 -2.57 3.89
C ALA A 59 8.84 -2.32 3.31
N LYS A 60 8.62 -2.63 2.02
CA LYS A 60 7.31 -2.50 1.39
C LYS A 60 6.27 -3.45 2.00
N VAL A 61 6.64 -4.65 2.45
CA VAL A 61 5.74 -5.53 3.22
C VAL A 61 5.26 -4.87 4.52
N HIS A 62 6.13 -4.13 5.23
CA HIS A 62 5.69 -3.35 6.40
C HIS A 62 4.68 -2.27 6.00
N LEU A 63 4.93 -1.56 4.89
CA LEU A 63 3.98 -0.59 4.35
C LEU A 63 2.64 -1.25 4.02
N GLY A 64 2.65 -2.39 3.33
CA GLY A 64 1.43 -3.13 2.99
C GLY A 64 0.65 -3.56 4.24
N MET A 65 1.33 -4.06 5.28
CA MET A 65 0.70 -4.39 6.56
C MET A 65 0.12 -3.17 7.28
N ILE A 66 0.80 -2.03 7.24
CA ILE A 66 0.28 -0.76 7.79
C ILE A 66 -1.00 -0.38 7.06
N VAL A 67 -0.97 -0.37 5.73
CA VAL A 67 -2.11 -0.03 4.87
C VAL A 67 -3.29 -0.95 5.18
N THR A 68 -3.09 -2.27 5.16
CA THR A 68 -4.14 -3.25 5.47
C THR A 68 -4.73 -3.05 6.86
N LEU A 69 -3.90 -2.80 7.88
CA LEU A 69 -4.39 -2.62 9.25
C LEU A 69 -5.31 -1.41 9.39
N TYR A 70 -4.95 -0.31 8.74
CA TYR A 70 -5.68 0.95 8.79
C TYR A 70 -6.97 0.89 7.96
N ASP A 71 -6.92 0.21 6.82
CA ASP A 71 -8.07 -0.02 5.93
C ASP A 71 -9.14 -0.82 6.66
N ASP A 72 -8.77 -1.98 7.23
CA ASP A 72 -9.66 -2.84 8.01
C ASP A 72 -10.37 -2.10 9.16
N LEU A 73 -9.74 -1.07 9.73
CA LEU A 73 -10.30 -0.27 10.82
C LEU A 73 -11.19 0.88 10.33
N ALA A 74 -11.12 1.25 9.05
CA ALA A 74 -11.84 2.39 8.48
C ALA A 74 -13.05 1.99 7.63
N ASP A 75 -12.94 0.95 6.81
CA ASP A 75 -13.98 0.54 5.86
C ASP A 75 -14.83 -0.65 6.36
N HIS A 76 -14.26 -1.54 7.17
CA HIS A 76 -14.96 -2.75 7.59
C HIS A 76 -16.00 -2.44 8.69
N PRO A 77 -17.32 -2.57 8.44
CA PRO A 77 -18.35 -2.07 9.35
C PRO A 77 -18.31 -2.68 10.76
N ARG A 78 -17.87 -3.94 10.88
CA ARG A 78 -17.73 -4.65 12.17
C ARG A 78 -16.49 -4.25 12.99
N TYR A 79 -15.42 -3.77 12.34
CA TYR A 79 -14.15 -3.46 13.00
C TYR A 79 -13.84 -1.96 13.01
N TYR A 80 -14.75 -1.16 12.45
CA TYR A 80 -14.69 0.29 12.47
C TYR A 80 -14.44 0.83 13.88
N ASN A 81 -13.29 1.46 14.09
CA ASN A 81 -12.88 2.00 15.39
C ASN A 81 -12.29 3.43 15.23
N PRO A 82 -13.14 4.47 15.24
CA PRO A 82 -12.70 5.84 15.01
C PRO A 82 -11.80 6.38 16.13
N GLU A 83 -11.96 5.93 17.37
CA GLU A 83 -11.12 6.37 18.49
C GLU A 83 -9.68 5.87 18.33
N LEU A 84 -9.52 4.60 17.97
CA LEU A 84 -8.22 4.02 17.66
C LEU A 84 -7.61 4.67 16.42
N LEU A 85 -8.38 4.86 15.33
CA LEU A 85 -7.91 5.51 14.11
C LEU A 85 -7.37 6.92 14.37
N GLN A 86 -8.03 7.73 15.22
CA GLN A 86 -7.53 9.06 15.59
C GLN A 86 -6.14 9.03 16.26
N HIS A 87 -5.82 7.96 16.99
CA HIS A 87 -4.48 7.76 17.54
C HIS A 87 -3.52 7.27 16.45
N LEU A 88 -3.95 6.31 15.63
CA LEU A 88 -3.15 5.74 14.55
C LEU A 88 -2.72 6.79 13.51
N TYR A 89 -3.58 7.77 13.17
CA TYR A 89 -3.21 8.86 12.25
C TYR A 89 -2.14 9.82 12.79
N LYS A 90 -1.74 9.69 14.07
CA LYS A 90 -0.63 10.44 14.65
C LYS A 90 0.71 9.72 14.48
N LEU A 91 0.70 8.42 14.16
CA LEU A 91 1.91 7.69 13.80
C LEU A 91 2.31 8.04 12.37
N ASN A 92 3.61 8.01 12.09
CA ASN A 92 4.17 8.13 10.74
C ASN A 92 5.63 7.60 10.78
N VAL A 93 6.29 7.51 9.63
CA VAL A 93 7.71 7.15 9.56
C VAL A 93 8.56 8.17 10.33
N GLY A 94 9.31 7.66 11.31
CA GLY A 94 10.11 8.47 12.23
C GLY A 94 9.32 9.19 13.34
N ILE A 95 8.05 8.82 13.59
CA ILE A 95 7.23 9.33 14.70
C ILE A 95 6.80 8.17 15.59
N ASP A 96 7.36 8.08 16.81
CA ASP A 96 7.11 6.98 17.74
C ASP A 96 6.63 7.40 19.15
N HIS A 97 6.66 8.70 19.46
CA HIS A 97 6.37 9.25 20.78
C HIS A 97 4.87 9.47 21.06
N VAL A 98 3.97 8.97 20.22
CA VAL A 98 2.52 9.11 20.40
C VAL A 98 2.06 8.30 21.62
N PRO A 99 1.47 8.91 22.66
CA PRO A 99 0.96 8.18 23.82
C PRO A 99 -0.25 7.32 23.46
N ALA A 100 -0.33 6.11 24.02
CA ALA A 100 -1.43 5.16 23.81
C ALA A 100 -2.15 4.76 25.11
N ARG A 101 -1.80 5.37 26.25
CA ARG A 101 -2.30 4.96 27.59
C ARG A 101 -3.80 5.19 27.77
N SER A 102 -4.40 6.08 26.99
CA SER A 102 -5.83 6.37 26.99
C SER A 102 -6.67 5.30 26.28
N LEU A 103 -6.05 4.43 25.47
CA LEU A 103 -6.76 3.41 24.70
C LEU A 103 -7.11 2.19 25.56
N ALA A 104 -8.18 1.47 25.20
CA ALA A 104 -8.49 0.17 25.78
C ALA A 104 -7.33 -0.82 25.56
N LEU A 105 -7.19 -1.83 26.43
CA LEU A 105 -6.09 -2.80 26.35
C LEU A 105 -5.97 -3.52 24.99
N GLN A 106 -7.12 -3.84 24.37
CA GLN A 106 -7.13 -4.48 23.05
C GLN A 106 -6.64 -3.52 21.96
N ASP A 107 -7.10 -2.27 22.00
CA ASP A 107 -6.69 -1.22 21.07
C ASP A 107 -5.22 -0.84 21.24
N GLN A 108 -4.68 -0.92 22.47
CA GLN A 108 -3.26 -0.75 22.71
C GLN A 108 -2.41 -1.80 21.99
N LYS A 109 -2.87 -3.06 21.86
CA LYS A 109 -2.15 -4.09 21.11
C LYS A 109 -2.06 -3.72 19.63
N VAL A 110 -3.19 -3.35 19.03
CA VAL A 110 -3.25 -2.93 17.63
C VAL A 110 -2.41 -1.67 17.39
N PHE A 111 -2.52 -0.69 18.28
CA PHE A 111 -1.70 0.53 18.23
C PHE A 111 -0.20 0.20 18.32
N ASN A 112 0.19 -0.69 19.22
CA ASN A 112 1.59 -1.09 19.39
C ASN A 112 2.12 -1.86 18.18
N LEU A 113 1.30 -2.68 17.53
CA LEU A 113 1.64 -3.28 16.24
C LEU A 113 1.92 -2.21 15.19
N ALA A 114 1.02 -1.23 15.01
CA ALA A 114 1.23 -0.14 14.05
C ALA A 114 2.51 0.64 14.36
N ARG A 115 2.74 1.00 15.64
CA ARG A 115 3.98 1.69 16.09
C ARG A 115 5.22 0.85 15.75
N TYR A 116 5.18 -0.45 16.03
CA TYR A 116 6.26 -1.37 15.70
C TYR A 116 6.54 -1.39 14.20
N LEU A 117 5.51 -1.50 13.36
CA LEU A 117 5.66 -1.49 11.90
C LEU A 117 6.32 -0.20 11.39
N PHE A 118 5.89 0.98 11.87
CA PHE A 118 6.51 2.26 11.50
C PHE A 118 7.96 2.39 11.99
N GLN A 119 8.25 1.97 13.23
CA GLN A 119 9.61 1.99 13.77
C GLN A 119 10.54 1.09 12.97
N ARG A 120 10.10 -0.14 12.67
CA ARG A 120 10.87 -1.07 11.84
C ARG A 120 11.05 -0.53 10.43
N LEU A 121 10.01 0.00 9.81
CA LEU A 121 10.11 0.63 8.50
C LEU A 121 11.19 1.72 8.50
N ALA A 122 11.17 2.66 9.44
CA ALA A 122 12.20 3.71 9.55
C ALA A 122 13.63 3.14 9.69
N LEU A 123 13.81 2.07 10.47
CA LEU A 123 15.10 1.40 10.62
C LEU A 123 15.57 0.68 9.35
N LEU A 124 14.67 0.14 8.53
CA LEU A 124 15.03 -0.49 7.26
C LEU A 124 15.46 0.57 6.24
N LEU A 125 14.70 1.66 6.15
CA LEU A 125 14.93 2.74 5.20
C LEU A 125 16.28 3.43 5.39
N GLN A 126 16.82 3.51 6.61
CA GLN A 126 18.08 4.20 6.89
C GLN A 126 19.30 3.64 6.12
N HIS A 127 19.18 2.42 5.59
CA HIS A 127 20.24 1.76 4.84
C HIS A 127 20.27 2.15 3.35
N PHE A 128 19.22 2.83 2.87
CA PHE A 128 19.10 3.20 1.46
C PHE A 128 19.88 4.47 1.12
N PRO A 129 20.50 4.54 -0.08
CA PRO A 129 21.38 5.64 -0.46
C PRO A 129 20.70 7.02 -0.41
N HIS A 130 19.45 7.11 -0.87
CA HIS A 130 18.69 8.37 -0.91
C HIS A 130 17.70 8.52 0.25
N HIS A 131 17.87 7.74 1.33
CA HIS A 131 16.99 7.78 2.50
C HIS A 131 16.76 9.21 3.00
N LYS A 132 17.83 9.94 3.33
CA LYS A 132 17.72 11.27 3.95
C LYS A 132 17.02 12.29 3.04
N GLU A 133 17.29 12.22 1.75
CA GLU A 133 16.76 13.15 0.74
C GLU A 133 15.26 12.92 0.52
N LEU A 134 14.83 11.67 0.40
CA LEU A 134 13.45 11.31 0.08
C LEU A 134 12.58 11.06 1.31
N PHE A 135 13.14 11.07 2.53
CA PHE A 135 12.38 10.82 3.75
C PHE A 135 11.17 11.76 3.93
N PRO A 136 11.29 13.09 3.69
CA PRO A 136 10.13 13.98 3.75
C PRO A 136 9.07 13.67 2.70
N VAL A 137 9.48 13.19 1.52
CA VAL A 137 8.57 12.81 0.43
C VAL A 137 7.76 11.57 0.83
N LEU A 138 8.42 10.55 1.39
CA LEU A 138 7.73 9.35 1.88
C LEU A 138 6.75 9.68 3.02
N ARG A 139 7.14 10.57 3.94
CA ARG A 139 6.23 11.03 5.01
C ARG A 139 4.97 11.66 4.44
N PHE A 140 5.12 12.50 3.42
CA PHE A 140 3.99 13.10 2.71
C PHE A 140 3.12 12.04 2.01
N ASP A 141 3.72 11.03 1.39
CA ASP A 141 2.96 9.95 0.74
C ASP A 141 2.11 9.16 1.75
N LEU A 142 2.61 8.95 2.97
CA LEU A 142 1.84 8.34 4.07
C LEU A 142 0.69 9.24 4.56
N GLU A 143 0.86 10.57 4.52
CA GLU A 143 -0.24 11.51 4.81
C GLU A 143 -1.35 11.45 3.73
N GLN A 144 -0.99 11.28 2.46
CA GLN A 144 -1.97 11.06 1.39
C GLN A 144 -2.77 9.78 1.60
N PHE A 145 -2.10 8.72 2.04
CA PHE A 145 -2.75 7.48 2.47
C PHE A 145 -3.76 7.73 3.62
N TYR A 146 -3.39 8.51 4.64
CA TYR A 146 -4.33 8.86 5.72
C TYR A 146 -5.55 9.64 5.24
N ILE A 147 -5.39 10.51 4.24
CA ILE A 147 -6.52 11.23 3.64
C ILE A 147 -7.48 10.23 2.96
N SER A 148 -6.96 9.26 2.22
CA SER A 148 -7.78 8.18 1.65
C SER A 148 -8.52 7.41 2.73
N ASN A 149 -7.82 7.02 3.81
CA ASN A 149 -8.43 6.23 4.88
C ASN A 149 -9.53 7.01 5.63
N LYS A 150 -9.31 8.32 5.85
CA LYS A 150 -10.33 9.21 6.42
C LYS A 150 -11.56 9.35 5.52
N TYR A 151 -11.37 9.32 4.19
CA TYR A 151 -12.49 9.30 3.26
C TYR A 151 -13.27 7.98 3.33
N SER A 152 -12.59 6.83 3.46
CA SER A 152 -13.24 5.54 3.75
C SER A 152 -14.06 5.60 5.05
N GLU A 153 -13.46 6.09 6.14
CA GLU A 153 -14.16 6.31 7.42
C GLU A 153 -15.40 7.22 7.27
N LEU A 154 -15.28 8.31 6.48
CA LEU A 154 -16.39 9.21 6.21
C LEU A 154 -17.53 8.50 5.46
N MET A 155 -17.23 7.66 4.48
CA MET A 155 -18.21 6.87 3.74
C MET A 155 -18.90 5.82 4.63
N THR A 156 -18.14 5.15 5.50
CA THR A 156 -18.68 4.20 6.49
C THR A 156 -19.66 4.90 7.43
N LYS A 157 -19.32 6.09 7.92
CA LYS A 157 -20.15 6.86 8.86
C LYS A 157 -21.34 7.54 8.19
N PHE A 158 -21.17 8.04 6.98
CA PHE A 158 -22.17 8.80 6.24
C PHE A 158 -22.28 8.29 4.80
N PRO A 159 -22.97 7.16 4.54
CA PRO A 159 -23.02 6.56 3.20
C PRO A 159 -23.47 7.50 2.07
N ALA A 160 -24.22 8.56 2.40
CA ALA A 160 -24.67 9.58 1.45
C ALA A 160 -23.56 10.47 0.86
N VAL A 161 -22.36 10.52 1.47
CA VAL A 161 -21.21 11.29 0.93
C VAL A 161 -20.57 10.62 -0.29
N ARG A 162 -20.83 9.32 -0.47
CA ARG A 162 -20.21 8.51 -1.52
C ARG A 162 -20.43 9.13 -2.88
N ASN A 163 -19.34 9.37 -3.60
CA ASN A 163 -19.38 9.78 -5.00
C ASN A 163 -18.15 9.26 -5.75
N LEU A 164 -18.30 9.07 -7.06
CA LEU A 164 -17.24 8.54 -7.92
C LEU A 164 -16.06 9.50 -8.06
N THR A 165 -16.28 10.81 -7.98
CA THR A 165 -15.22 11.81 -8.15
C THR A 165 -14.19 11.73 -7.03
N GLU A 166 -14.64 11.80 -5.77
CA GLU A 166 -13.77 11.69 -4.62
C GLU A 166 -13.23 10.27 -4.45
N SER A 167 -14.03 9.23 -4.74
CA SER A 167 -13.56 7.83 -4.67
C SER A 167 -12.41 7.57 -5.65
N ARG A 168 -12.49 8.07 -6.88
CA ARG A 168 -11.40 7.94 -7.88
C ARG A 168 -10.19 8.81 -7.56
N LEU A 169 -10.39 9.96 -6.91
CA LEU A 169 -9.31 10.87 -6.55
C LEU A 169 -8.52 10.38 -5.33
N LEU A 170 -9.23 9.98 -4.27
CA LEU A 170 -8.66 9.66 -2.96
C LEU A 170 -8.39 8.16 -2.81
N GLY A 171 -9.34 7.32 -3.22
CA GLY A 171 -9.32 5.87 -3.03
C GLY A 171 -8.04 5.16 -3.51
N PRO A 172 -7.41 5.55 -4.64
CA PRO A 172 -6.17 4.90 -5.07
C PRO A 172 -5.03 5.02 -4.05
N TYR A 173 -4.97 6.07 -3.22
CA TYR A 173 -3.90 6.22 -2.23
C TYR A 173 -3.93 5.15 -1.13
N ASN A 174 -5.05 4.44 -0.97
CA ASN A 174 -5.13 3.24 -0.13
C ASN A 174 -4.33 2.04 -0.69
N MET A 175 -3.80 2.10 -1.91
CA MET A 175 -2.90 1.03 -2.41
C MET A 175 -1.45 1.20 -1.93
N GLY A 176 -1.07 2.38 -1.41
CA GLY A 176 0.30 2.66 -0.94
C GLY A 176 1.37 2.62 -2.03
N MET A 177 1.01 2.57 -3.31
CA MET A 177 1.97 2.35 -4.39
C MET A 177 2.88 3.54 -4.67
N VAL A 178 2.41 4.77 -4.44
CA VAL A 178 3.29 5.96 -4.52
C VAL A 178 4.36 5.92 -3.43
N ALA A 179 3.99 5.57 -2.20
CA ALA A 179 4.94 5.40 -1.10
C ALA A 179 5.93 4.26 -1.40
N ALA A 180 5.45 3.13 -1.92
CA ALA A 180 6.29 2.00 -2.33
C ALA A 180 7.30 2.39 -3.44
N GLY A 181 6.86 3.12 -4.47
CA GLY A 181 7.74 3.65 -5.51
C GLY A 181 8.78 4.63 -4.96
N THR A 182 8.40 5.49 -4.01
CA THR A 182 9.34 6.38 -3.30
C THR A 182 10.39 5.60 -2.50
N MET A 183 10.01 4.48 -1.87
CA MET A 183 10.95 3.58 -1.18
C MET A 183 11.91 2.88 -2.15
N ASP A 184 11.45 2.53 -3.36
CA ASP A 184 12.33 2.00 -4.39
C ASP A 184 13.32 3.08 -4.86
N LEU A 185 12.88 4.32 -5.10
CA LEU A 185 13.78 5.44 -5.42
C LEU A 185 14.82 5.68 -4.32
N MET A 186 14.45 5.53 -3.04
CA MET A 186 15.42 5.59 -1.95
C MET A 186 16.54 4.56 -2.13
N ALA A 187 16.19 3.35 -2.57
CA ALA A 187 17.08 2.21 -2.76
C ALA A 187 17.85 2.20 -4.10
N SER A 188 17.55 3.13 -5.01
CA SER A 188 18.15 3.23 -6.34
C SER A 188 19.38 4.14 -6.36
N SER A 189 20.58 3.58 -6.43
CA SER A 189 21.83 4.38 -6.39
C SER A 189 22.03 5.30 -7.61
N GLY A 190 21.34 5.04 -8.72
CA GLY A 190 21.39 5.83 -9.95
C GLY A 190 20.22 6.79 -10.13
N PHE A 191 19.44 7.05 -9.07
CA PHE A 191 18.28 7.93 -9.14
C PHE A 191 18.66 9.38 -9.52
N ASP A 192 18.01 9.93 -10.54
CA ASP A 192 18.11 11.35 -10.91
C ASP A 192 16.98 12.15 -10.25
N SER A 193 17.31 12.97 -9.25
CA SER A 193 16.33 13.76 -8.50
C SER A 193 15.55 14.75 -9.36
N ARG A 194 16.05 15.11 -10.55
CA ARG A 194 15.33 15.95 -11.53
C ARG A 194 14.12 15.24 -12.13
N GLU A 195 14.10 13.90 -12.12
CA GLU A 195 12.98 13.08 -12.61
C GLU A 195 11.95 12.76 -11.52
N LEU A 196 12.11 13.25 -10.28
CA LEU A 196 11.22 12.92 -9.16
C LEU A 196 9.75 13.19 -9.48
N GLY A 197 9.43 14.33 -10.09
CA GLY A 197 8.06 14.69 -10.48
C GLY A 197 7.46 13.66 -11.44
N THR A 198 8.18 13.32 -12.51
CA THR A 198 7.76 12.34 -13.51
C THR A 198 7.64 10.93 -12.92
N CYS A 199 8.57 10.53 -12.04
CA CYS A 199 8.48 9.27 -11.32
C CYS A 199 7.18 9.19 -10.51
N ARG A 200 6.80 10.28 -9.83
CA ARG A 200 5.55 10.33 -9.05
C ARG A 200 4.32 10.22 -9.93
N GLU A 201 4.29 10.86 -11.09
CA GLU A 201 3.20 10.69 -12.07
C GLU A 201 3.06 9.22 -12.50
N ILE A 202 4.18 8.56 -12.80
CA ILE A 202 4.20 7.12 -13.10
C ILE A 202 3.67 6.28 -11.94
N PHE A 203 4.04 6.60 -10.70
CA PHE A 203 3.56 5.87 -9.54
C PHE A 203 2.06 6.09 -9.30
N ILE A 204 1.53 7.27 -9.58
CA ILE A 204 0.08 7.56 -9.52
C ILE A 204 -0.68 6.72 -10.56
N LEU A 205 -0.13 6.57 -11.77
CA LEU A 205 -0.68 5.67 -12.79
C LEU A 205 -0.65 4.21 -12.31
N GLY A 206 0.49 3.75 -11.78
CA GLY A 206 0.61 2.41 -11.20
C GLY A 206 -0.35 2.18 -10.04
N GLN A 207 -0.53 3.18 -9.18
CA GLN A 207 -1.47 3.17 -8.06
C GLN A 207 -2.91 3.03 -8.53
N ARG A 208 -3.31 3.73 -9.59
CA ARG A 208 -4.63 3.56 -10.21
C ARG A 208 -4.80 2.16 -10.79
N ALA A 209 -3.78 1.64 -11.48
CA ALA A 209 -3.80 0.27 -12.00
C ALA A 209 -3.97 -0.76 -10.87
N GLY A 210 -3.21 -0.63 -9.78
CA GLY A 210 -3.37 -1.48 -8.60
C GLY A 210 -4.75 -1.36 -7.96
N ARG A 211 -5.33 -0.15 -7.88
CA ARG A 211 -6.69 0.07 -7.38
C ARG A 211 -7.72 -0.63 -8.27
N ILE A 212 -7.58 -0.55 -9.59
CA ILE A 212 -8.46 -1.25 -10.52
C ILE A 212 -8.40 -2.76 -10.29
N SER A 213 -7.20 -3.34 -10.19
CA SER A 213 -7.04 -4.77 -9.88
C SER A 213 -7.73 -5.13 -8.57
N ASN A 214 -7.52 -4.34 -7.51
CA ASN A 214 -8.21 -4.55 -6.23
C ASN A 214 -9.74 -4.54 -6.41
N LEU A 215 -10.30 -3.45 -6.96
CA LEU A 215 -11.75 -3.28 -7.17
C LEU A 215 -12.40 -4.46 -7.89
N LEU A 216 -11.73 -5.01 -8.91
CA LEU A 216 -12.24 -6.11 -9.72
C LEU A 216 -12.29 -7.44 -8.96
N PHE A 217 -11.25 -7.74 -8.16
CA PHE A 217 -11.05 -9.06 -7.56
C PHE A 217 -11.41 -9.15 -6.07
N THR A 218 -11.72 -8.04 -5.40
CA THR A 218 -12.23 -8.04 -4.01
C THR A 218 -13.73 -7.77 -3.89
N LEU A 219 -14.41 -7.39 -4.98
CA LEU A 219 -15.82 -6.98 -4.96
C LEU A 219 -16.74 -7.96 -4.22
N ARG A 220 -16.59 -9.27 -4.47
CA ARG A 220 -17.43 -10.30 -3.82
C ARG A 220 -17.22 -10.33 -2.30
N ARG A 221 -15.97 -10.25 -1.87
CA ARG A 221 -15.58 -10.19 -0.45
C ARG A 221 -16.16 -8.94 0.19
N GLU A 222 -15.96 -7.77 -0.40
CA GLU A 222 -16.40 -6.48 0.13
C GLU A 222 -17.93 -6.39 0.23
N ILE A 223 -18.67 -6.89 -0.76
CA ILE A 223 -20.14 -7.03 -0.67
C ILE A 223 -20.53 -7.91 0.53
N SER A 224 -19.84 -9.03 0.75
CA SER A 224 -20.14 -9.93 1.88
C SER A 224 -19.82 -9.33 3.24
N GLU A 225 -18.81 -8.45 3.30
CA GLU A 225 -18.40 -7.73 4.51
C GLU A 225 -19.29 -6.51 4.79
N GLY A 226 -20.05 -6.06 3.78
CA GLY A 226 -20.87 -4.85 3.81
C GLY A 226 -20.04 -3.58 3.61
N ASP A 227 -18.83 -3.70 3.07
CA ASP A 227 -18.00 -2.58 2.67
C ASP A 227 -18.58 -1.91 1.42
N LEU A 228 -18.79 -0.61 1.53
CA LEU A 228 -19.44 0.24 0.53
C LEU A 228 -18.46 1.18 -0.19
N THR A 229 -17.16 1.05 0.08
CA THR A 229 -16.11 1.95 -0.44
C THR A 229 -15.64 1.57 -1.85
N ASN A 230 -16.03 0.40 -2.37
CA ASN A 230 -15.74 -0.04 -3.73
C ASN A 230 -16.46 0.84 -4.79
N GLU A 231 -15.70 1.37 -5.75
CA GLU A 231 -16.21 2.22 -6.84
C GLU A 231 -17.32 1.55 -7.67
N ILE A 232 -17.23 0.22 -7.83
CA ILE A 232 -18.23 -0.56 -8.58
C ILE A 232 -19.59 -0.50 -7.88
N LEU A 233 -19.63 -0.39 -6.55
CA LEU A 233 -20.88 -0.28 -5.80
C LEU A 233 -21.49 1.13 -5.86
N MET A 234 -20.77 2.12 -6.41
CA MET A 234 -21.22 3.51 -6.52
C MET A 234 -21.85 3.82 -7.87
N THR A 235 -21.86 2.86 -8.79
CA THR A 235 -22.48 2.99 -10.10
C THR A 235 -23.77 2.17 -10.19
N SER A 236 -24.68 2.60 -11.05
CA SER A 236 -25.88 1.85 -11.42
C SER A 236 -25.68 0.97 -12.65
N SER A 237 -24.47 0.93 -13.22
CA SER A 237 -24.18 0.22 -14.46
C SER A 237 -23.83 -1.25 -14.21
N GLU A 238 -24.62 -2.16 -14.79
CA GLU A 238 -24.36 -3.60 -14.77
C GLU A 238 -23.01 -4.00 -15.42
N ASN A 239 -22.40 -3.12 -16.23
CA ASN A 239 -21.20 -3.39 -17.03
C ASN A 239 -19.97 -2.55 -16.62
N TYR A 240 -19.92 -2.02 -15.41
CA TYR A 240 -18.85 -1.10 -14.99
C TYR A 240 -17.45 -1.72 -14.96
N GLN A 241 -17.34 -3.05 -14.93
CA GLN A 241 -16.06 -3.75 -15.01
C GLN A 241 -15.36 -3.53 -16.36
N ASN A 242 -16.10 -3.42 -17.47
CA ASN A 242 -15.52 -3.25 -18.81
C ASN A 242 -14.74 -1.92 -18.93
N PRO A 243 -15.30 -0.76 -18.53
CA PRO A 243 -14.53 0.49 -18.43
C PRO A 243 -13.27 0.38 -17.59
N LEU A 244 -13.29 -0.35 -16.47
CA LEU A 244 -12.10 -0.52 -15.61
C LEU A 244 -11.01 -1.35 -16.29
N HIS A 245 -11.37 -2.44 -16.98
CA HIS A 245 -10.42 -3.21 -17.79
C HIS A 245 -9.80 -2.36 -18.91
N GLN A 246 -10.60 -1.52 -19.57
CA GLN A 246 -10.08 -0.59 -20.57
C GLN A 246 -9.16 0.46 -19.95
N GLU A 247 -9.55 1.07 -18.83
CA GLU A 247 -8.74 2.05 -18.11
C GLU A 247 -7.38 1.45 -17.69
N PHE A 248 -7.38 0.21 -17.19
CA PHE A 248 -6.16 -0.52 -16.86
C PHE A 248 -5.26 -0.70 -18.10
N ALA A 249 -5.81 -1.15 -19.23
CA ALA A 249 -5.05 -1.30 -20.47
C ALA A 249 -4.48 0.04 -20.99
N ASP A 250 -5.25 1.12 -20.88
CA ASP A 250 -4.82 2.46 -21.26
C ASP A 250 -3.67 2.96 -20.38
N ILE A 251 -3.72 2.70 -19.07
CA ILE A 251 -2.64 3.01 -18.13
C ILE A 251 -1.36 2.28 -18.53
N LEU A 252 -1.43 0.99 -18.80
CA LEU A 252 -0.25 0.21 -19.21
C LEU A 252 0.37 0.73 -20.50
N THR A 253 -0.48 1.07 -21.47
CA THR A 253 -0.04 1.67 -22.74
C THR A 253 0.65 3.01 -22.50
N LYS A 254 0.10 3.87 -21.64
CA LYS A 254 0.72 5.16 -21.27
C LYS A 254 2.09 4.95 -20.62
N LEU A 255 2.19 4.01 -19.68
CA LEU A 255 3.44 3.70 -19.00
C LEU A 255 4.52 3.19 -19.96
N GLN A 256 4.17 2.27 -20.86
CA GLN A 256 5.09 1.73 -21.87
C GLN A 256 5.65 2.81 -22.81
N ASN A 257 4.89 3.90 -23.03
CA ASN A 257 5.28 5.01 -23.90
C ASN A 257 5.96 6.17 -23.15
N GLN A 258 6.04 6.13 -21.82
CA GLN A 258 6.76 7.13 -21.03
C GLN A 258 8.24 6.77 -20.94
N GLY A 259 9.11 7.63 -21.45
CA GLY A 259 10.56 7.48 -21.32
C GLY A 259 11.10 8.30 -20.15
N ILE A 260 11.81 7.64 -19.23
CA ILE A 260 12.63 8.26 -18.19
C ILE A 260 13.96 7.51 -18.07
N GLN A 261 14.96 8.13 -17.48
CA GLN A 261 16.29 7.54 -17.31
C GLN A 261 16.38 6.67 -16.06
N THR A 262 15.63 7.04 -15.01
CA THR A 262 15.76 6.41 -13.70
C THR A 262 15.46 4.92 -13.75
N PHE A 263 14.35 4.47 -14.36
CA PHE A 263 13.97 3.06 -14.43
C PHE A 263 13.19 2.73 -15.70
N SER A 264 13.04 1.43 -16.01
CA SER A 264 12.24 0.98 -17.16
C SER A 264 10.74 1.00 -16.84
N THR A 265 10.02 1.96 -17.39
CA THR A 265 8.55 2.07 -17.31
C THR A 265 7.84 0.91 -17.99
N ALA A 266 8.42 0.36 -19.07
CA ALA A 266 7.89 -0.83 -19.74
C ALA A 266 7.96 -2.06 -18.83
N GLN A 267 9.07 -2.28 -18.13
CA GLN A 267 9.18 -3.37 -17.14
C GLN A 267 8.26 -3.15 -15.95
N TYR A 268 8.11 -1.89 -15.49
CA TYR A 268 7.14 -1.55 -14.45
C TYR A 268 5.69 -1.88 -14.88
N ALA A 269 5.31 -1.56 -16.13
CA ALA A 269 4.02 -1.91 -16.70
C ALA A 269 3.80 -3.44 -16.77
N THR A 270 4.81 -4.20 -17.19
CA THR A 270 4.76 -5.68 -17.13
C THR A 270 4.60 -6.18 -15.69
N GLY A 271 5.25 -5.54 -14.72
CA GLY A 271 5.07 -5.81 -13.29
C GLY A 271 3.64 -5.58 -12.82
N LEU A 272 2.98 -4.51 -13.26
CA LEU A 272 1.57 -4.23 -12.96
C LEU A 272 0.63 -5.27 -13.57
N GLN A 273 0.92 -5.75 -14.79
CA GLN A 273 0.18 -6.87 -15.39
C GLN A 273 0.30 -8.14 -14.54
N ALA A 274 1.51 -8.45 -14.08
CA ALA A 274 1.76 -9.59 -13.21
C ALA A 274 1.06 -9.44 -11.85
N LEU A 275 1.04 -8.24 -11.27
CA LEU A 275 0.29 -7.93 -10.05
C LEU A 275 -1.23 -8.13 -10.25
N ASN A 276 -1.78 -7.69 -11.39
CA ASN A 276 -3.18 -7.91 -11.72
C ASN A 276 -3.50 -9.40 -11.83
N GLN A 277 -2.63 -10.19 -12.48
CA GLN A 277 -2.79 -11.63 -12.55
C GLN A 277 -2.69 -12.29 -11.16
N LEU A 278 -1.83 -11.77 -10.28
CA LEU A 278 -1.71 -12.25 -8.91
C LEU A 278 -3.00 -12.03 -8.12
N HIS A 279 -3.64 -10.86 -8.25
CA HIS A 279 -4.97 -10.61 -7.67
C HIS A 279 -6.00 -11.62 -8.17
N GLN A 280 -6.05 -11.88 -9.47
CA GLN A 280 -6.97 -12.86 -10.05
C GLN A 280 -6.71 -14.28 -9.51
N ASN A 281 -5.45 -14.70 -9.46
CA ASN A 281 -5.08 -16.05 -9.02
C ASN A 281 -5.39 -16.30 -7.53
N LEU A 282 -5.39 -15.24 -6.73
CA LEU A 282 -5.66 -15.27 -5.29
C LEU A 282 -7.05 -14.73 -4.95
N GLU A 283 -7.95 -14.57 -5.93
CA GLU A 283 -9.32 -14.12 -5.70
C GLU A 283 -10.02 -15.04 -4.68
N GLY A 284 -10.64 -14.42 -3.66
CA GLY A 284 -11.29 -15.13 -2.56
C GLY A 284 -10.34 -15.72 -1.50
N GLN A 285 -9.03 -15.60 -1.68
CA GLN A 285 -8.03 -16.01 -0.69
C GLN A 285 -7.41 -14.83 0.07
N ILE A 286 -7.51 -13.60 -0.44
CA ILE A 286 -6.95 -12.36 0.13
C ILE A 286 -8.02 -11.33 0.50
#